data_AF-A9FFS0-F1
#
_entry.id   AF-A9FFS0-F1
#
_cell.length_a   1.000
_cell.length_b   1.000
_cell.length_c   1.000
_cell.angle_alpha   90.00
_cell.angle_beta   90.00
_cell.angle_gamma   90.00
#
_symmetry.space_group_name_H-M   'P 1'
#
loop_
_entity.id
_entity.type
_entity.pdbx_description
1 polymer ?
#
loop_
_entity_poly.entity_id
_entity_poly.type
_entity_poly.pdbx_seq_one_letter_code
_entity_poly.pdbx_strand_id
1 'polypeptide(L)'
;MGRPRRPRAPAGSVVAALLALSLTACASPDRGGASAPPAGAAAATAPPAGEAAAAEASSGRLQWRGGPTAILERDGLRLLTDPVLGPRGPAAFVLPKHPSTGVENAPVARYTDPPAEPIGHLDVILLSHNHADHFDAVARETLPKDVTFILPPDAVGAARAAGFTKLTPLDWDNEAVLPTRAGRLRILAVPANHAHDAALDATLGKGNGYVLRWEGAAPYSVYWTGDSVFTEPMRAVAARFAPIDLWLPHLGAVGVDGARGLRTMDAEEAVAAAALLRARHVIPIHHTTFAHYREPVTAFTQRAASKNLPAQVHVPTDGAWMPLPR
;
A
#
# COMPACT_ATOMS: atom_id res chain seq x y z
N MET A 1 19.69 46.76 -31.92
CA MET A 1 18.39 46.75 -31.20
C MET A 1 18.18 45.35 -30.64
N GLY A 2 18.00 45.00 -29.37
CA GLY A 2 18.04 45.62 -28.05
C GLY A 2 17.63 44.49 -27.09
N ARG A 3 18.57 43.93 -26.31
CA ARG A 3 18.30 42.81 -25.35
C ARG A 3 17.60 43.33 -24.08
N PRO A 4 16.63 42.61 -23.49
CA PRO A 4 16.07 42.99 -22.19
C PRO A 4 16.91 42.45 -21.01
N ARG A 5 16.98 43.28 -19.97
CA ARG A 5 17.79 43.14 -18.73
C ARG A 5 17.07 42.31 -17.66
N ARG A 6 17.85 41.57 -16.85
CA ARG A 6 17.41 40.93 -15.58
C ARG A 6 17.26 41.96 -14.45
N PRO A 7 16.37 41.74 -13.47
CA PRO A 7 16.33 42.56 -12.26
C PRO A 7 17.34 42.09 -11.18
N ARG A 8 17.83 43.09 -10.43
CA ARG A 8 18.79 43.02 -9.31
C ARG A 8 18.10 42.68 -7.98
N ALA A 9 18.80 41.95 -7.12
CA ALA A 9 18.49 41.81 -5.68
C ALA A 9 19.07 43.00 -4.87
N PRO A 10 18.49 43.36 -3.71
CA PRO A 10 19.16 44.24 -2.76
C PRO A 10 19.95 43.46 -1.70
N ALA A 11 21.05 44.07 -1.28
CA ALA A 11 21.96 43.63 -0.23
C ALA A 11 21.79 44.48 1.04
N GLY A 12 22.22 43.91 2.17
CA GLY A 12 22.52 44.60 3.42
C GLY A 12 21.96 43.85 4.63
N SER A 13 22.61 43.74 5.78
CA SER A 13 24.01 43.96 6.17
C SER A 13 24.22 43.18 7.47
N VAL A 14 25.47 42.84 7.73
CA VAL A 14 26.02 42.10 8.86
C VAL A 14 26.12 43.00 10.11
N VAL A 15 25.81 42.49 11.30
CA VAL A 15 26.51 42.84 12.55
C VAL A 15 26.57 41.60 13.46
N ALA A 16 27.79 41.22 13.81
CA ALA A 16 28.15 40.25 14.85
C ALA A 16 28.73 41.01 16.06
N ALA A 17 28.75 40.33 17.23
CA ALA A 17 29.54 40.57 18.47
C ALA A 17 28.63 40.59 19.71
N LEU A 18 29.00 40.11 20.91
CA LEU A 18 30.13 39.34 21.43
C LEU A 18 29.70 38.79 22.81
N LEU A 19 30.40 37.75 23.29
CA LEU A 19 30.32 37.15 24.63
C LEU A 19 30.46 38.15 25.80
N ALA A 20 29.86 37.81 26.95
CA ALA A 20 30.53 37.93 28.25
C ALA A 20 29.96 36.91 29.28
N LEU A 21 30.88 36.10 29.83
CA LEU A 21 30.71 35.21 30.98
C LEU A 21 31.07 36.00 32.26
N SER A 22 30.39 35.76 33.39
CA SER A 22 30.94 36.03 34.72
C SER A 22 30.27 35.14 35.78
N LEU A 23 31.08 34.34 36.48
CA LEU A 23 30.74 33.65 37.74
C LEU A 23 30.93 34.61 38.92
N THR A 24 30.10 34.52 39.97
CA THR A 24 30.54 34.12 41.34
C THR A 24 29.36 34.03 42.32
N ALA A 25 29.49 33.13 43.29
CA ALA A 25 28.52 32.72 44.31
C ALA A 25 28.57 33.57 45.59
N CYS A 26 27.53 33.47 46.44
CA CYS A 26 27.64 33.09 47.86
C CYS A 26 26.29 33.13 48.64
N ALA A 27 26.07 32.05 49.41
CA ALA A 27 25.44 31.94 50.75
C ALA A 27 23.93 32.17 51.00
N SER A 28 23.31 31.10 51.55
CA SER A 28 22.04 30.99 52.32
C SER A 28 22.18 31.60 53.75
N PRO A 29 21.22 31.46 54.73
CA PRO A 29 19.88 30.82 54.76
C PRO A 29 18.77 31.64 55.49
N ASP A 30 17.49 31.23 55.45
CA ASP A 30 16.71 30.89 56.67
C ASP A 30 15.33 30.23 56.39
N ARG A 31 14.81 29.62 57.45
CA ARG A 31 13.82 28.54 57.63
C ARG A 31 12.37 28.74 57.16
N GLY A 32 11.75 27.59 56.87
CA GLY A 32 10.52 27.18 57.56
C GLY A 32 9.30 26.90 56.69
N GLY A 33 8.81 25.65 56.71
CA GLY A 33 7.45 25.33 56.24
C GLY A 33 7.35 23.98 55.52
N ALA A 34 6.97 22.95 56.26
CA ALA A 34 6.74 21.60 55.75
C ALA A 34 5.41 21.49 54.96
N SER A 35 5.45 20.83 53.81
CA SER A 35 4.36 19.93 53.35
C SER A 35 4.91 18.95 52.31
N ALA A 36 4.86 17.65 52.60
CA ALA A 36 5.23 16.58 51.68
C ALA A 36 4.20 16.43 50.54
N PRO A 37 4.61 16.10 49.30
CA PRO A 37 3.70 15.54 48.31
C PRO A 37 3.65 14.00 48.43
N PRO A 38 2.55 13.35 48.00
CA PRO A 38 2.43 11.90 48.10
C PRO A 38 3.31 11.19 47.08
N ALA A 39 3.90 10.08 47.52
CA ALA A 39 4.54 9.09 46.69
C ALA A 39 3.51 8.41 45.78
N GLY A 40 3.87 8.20 44.51
CA GLY A 40 3.01 7.47 43.57
C GLY A 40 3.48 7.51 42.13
N ALA A 41 4.80 7.49 41.86
CA ALA A 41 5.29 7.15 40.53
C ALA A 41 5.27 5.63 40.39
N ALA A 42 4.20 5.09 39.83
CA ALA A 42 4.19 3.71 39.36
C ALA A 42 5.22 3.61 38.23
N ALA A 43 6.35 2.95 38.53
CA ALA A 43 7.33 2.59 37.52
C ALA A 43 6.65 1.70 36.49
N ALA A 44 6.59 2.15 35.24
CA ALA A 44 6.22 1.31 34.12
C ALA A 44 7.24 0.17 34.03
N THR A 45 6.85 -1.02 34.49
CA THR A 45 7.63 -2.23 34.36
C THR A 45 7.77 -2.56 32.88
N ALA A 46 9.00 -2.64 32.40
CA ALA A 46 9.29 -3.13 31.05
C ALA A 46 8.67 -4.54 30.89
N PRO A 47 8.07 -4.85 29.73
CA PRO A 47 7.47 -6.15 29.50
C PRO A 47 8.53 -7.27 29.64
N PRO A 48 8.16 -8.45 30.16
CA PRO A 48 9.07 -9.58 30.25
C PRO A 48 9.65 -9.91 28.87
N ALA A 49 10.88 -10.43 28.83
CA ALA A 49 11.64 -10.67 27.59
C ALA A 49 10.89 -11.50 26.53
N GLY A 50 9.94 -12.36 26.94
CA GLY A 50 9.08 -13.12 26.03
C GLY A 50 8.02 -12.28 25.31
N GLU A 51 7.53 -11.21 25.95
CA GLU A 51 6.52 -10.31 25.40
C GLU A 51 7.15 -9.22 24.53
N ALA A 52 8.38 -8.79 24.85
CA ALA A 52 9.19 -7.94 23.97
C ALA A 52 9.67 -8.68 22.70
N ALA A 53 10.07 -9.96 22.82
CA ALA A 53 10.39 -10.80 21.66
C ALA A 53 9.14 -11.09 20.80
N ALA A 54 7.96 -11.26 21.42
CA ALA A 54 6.68 -11.36 20.69
C ALA A 54 6.24 -10.02 20.06
N ALA A 55 6.57 -8.88 20.68
CA ALA A 55 6.32 -7.55 20.15
C ALA A 55 7.22 -7.20 18.94
N GLU A 56 8.50 -7.59 18.97
CA GLU A 56 9.39 -7.49 17.80
C GLU A 56 9.02 -8.50 16.71
N ALA A 57 8.71 -9.75 17.07
CA ALA A 57 8.27 -10.77 16.12
C ALA A 57 6.93 -10.44 15.43
N SER A 58 6.11 -9.58 16.04
CA SER A 58 4.83 -9.08 15.48
C SER A 58 4.96 -7.73 14.77
N SER A 59 6.15 -7.14 14.69
CA SER A 59 6.38 -5.93 13.90
C SER A 59 6.52 -6.32 12.43
N GLY A 60 5.57 -5.86 11.62
CA GLY A 60 5.65 -6.04 10.17
C GLY A 60 6.13 -4.77 9.50
N ARG A 61 6.47 -4.86 8.22
CA ARG A 61 6.79 -3.71 7.38
C ARG A 61 6.27 -3.89 5.97
N LEU A 62 6.12 -2.78 5.26
CA LEU A 62 5.68 -2.72 3.88
C LEU A 62 6.64 -1.84 3.08
N GLN A 63 6.91 -2.22 1.83
CA GLN A 63 7.59 -1.40 0.84
C GLN A 63 6.72 -1.34 -0.41
N TRP A 64 6.28 -0.15 -0.79
CA TRP A 64 5.63 0.05 -2.08
C TRP A 64 6.70 0.19 -3.18
N ARG A 65 6.51 -0.52 -4.29
CA ARG A 65 7.47 -0.60 -5.40
C ARG A 65 6.97 0.03 -6.70
N GLY A 66 5.90 0.80 -6.61
CA GLY A 66 5.21 1.41 -7.73
C GLY A 66 4.05 0.55 -8.24
N GLY A 67 3.04 1.22 -8.80
CA GLY A 67 1.84 0.59 -9.34
C GLY A 67 1.14 -0.26 -8.28
N PRO A 68 0.70 -1.48 -8.63
CA PRO A 68 0.09 -2.42 -7.66
C PRO A 68 1.13 -3.21 -6.84
N THR A 69 2.43 -3.04 -7.09
CA THR A 69 3.47 -3.85 -6.48
C THR A 69 3.84 -3.37 -5.08
N ALA A 70 3.69 -4.24 -4.09
CA ALA A 70 4.19 -4.03 -2.74
C ALA A 70 4.85 -5.30 -2.19
N ILE A 71 5.82 -5.12 -1.31
CA ILE A 71 6.36 -6.19 -0.47
C ILE A 71 5.80 -6.01 0.93
N LEU A 72 5.24 -7.08 1.49
CA LEU A 72 4.69 -7.13 2.84
C LEU A 72 5.43 -8.18 3.66
N GLU A 73 6.02 -7.76 4.77
CA GLU A 73 6.71 -8.64 5.71
C GLU A 73 6.01 -8.66 7.06
N ARG A 74 5.68 -9.87 7.54
CA ARG A 74 5.12 -10.07 8.89
C ARG A 74 5.26 -11.52 9.32
N ASP A 75 5.58 -11.72 10.60
CA ASP A 75 5.68 -13.04 11.24
C ASP A 75 6.59 -14.03 10.48
N GLY A 76 7.68 -13.50 9.91
CA GLY A 76 8.67 -14.29 9.16
C GLY A 76 8.27 -14.66 7.73
N LEU A 77 7.13 -14.19 7.22
CA LEU A 77 6.77 -14.30 5.80
C LEU A 77 7.06 -12.99 5.07
N ARG A 78 7.48 -13.10 3.81
CA ARG A 78 7.58 -12.01 2.84
C ARG A 78 6.73 -12.30 1.61
N LEU A 79 5.73 -11.47 1.41
CA LEU A 79 4.76 -11.54 0.32
C LEU A 79 5.09 -10.45 -0.72
N LEU A 80 4.98 -10.78 -2.00
CA LEU A 80 5.02 -9.84 -3.12
C LEU A 80 3.64 -9.79 -3.80
N THR A 81 3.06 -8.60 -3.96
CA THR A 81 1.78 -8.42 -4.65
C THR A 81 1.99 -7.94 -6.08
N ASP A 82 1.18 -8.41 -7.04
CA ASP A 82 1.08 -7.92 -8.43
C ASP A 82 2.41 -7.38 -9.00
N PRO A 83 3.39 -8.27 -9.26
CA PRO A 83 4.74 -7.84 -9.59
C PRO A 83 4.83 -7.22 -10.99
N VAL A 84 5.17 -5.92 -11.02
CA VAL A 84 5.51 -5.19 -12.23
C VAL A 84 6.89 -4.52 -12.11
N LEU A 85 7.89 -5.15 -12.73
CA LEU A 85 9.31 -4.89 -12.47
C LEU A 85 10.05 -4.23 -13.65
N GLY A 86 9.33 -3.90 -14.72
CA GLY A 86 9.87 -3.26 -15.91
C GLY A 86 10.29 -1.81 -15.67
N PRO A 87 11.29 -1.30 -16.41
CA PRO A 87 11.82 0.05 -16.24
C PRO A 87 10.82 1.12 -16.69
N ARG A 88 11.09 2.38 -16.33
CA ARG A 88 10.38 3.53 -16.90
C ARG A 88 10.55 3.54 -18.43
N GLY A 89 9.54 4.05 -19.13
CA GLY A 89 9.61 4.16 -20.57
C GLY A 89 8.28 4.55 -21.22
N PRO A 90 8.31 4.96 -22.50
CA PRO A 90 7.12 5.44 -23.21
C PRO A 90 6.13 4.32 -23.57
N ALA A 91 6.56 3.05 -23.50
CA ALA A 91 5.73 1.89 -23.82
C ALA A 91 6.16 0.71 -22.93
N ALA A 92 5.73 0.71 -21.66
CA ALA A 92 5.96 -0.38 -20.73
C ALA A 92 5.16 -1.63 -21.13
N PHE A 93 3.95 -1.43 -21.64
CA PHE A 93 3.09 -2.46 -22.22
C PHE A 93 2.08 -1.83 -23.18
N VAL A 94 1.31 -2.69 -23.86
CA VAL A 94 0.25 -2.29 -24.81
C VAL A 94 -1.08 -2.85 -24.32
N LEU A 95 -2.05 -1.97 -24.10
CA LEU A 95 -3.42 -2.36 -23.82
C LEU A 95 -4.13 -2.69 -25.13
N PRO A 96 -4.91 -3.79 -25.22
CA PRO A 96 -5.74 -4.06 -26.38
C PRO A 96 -6.67 -2.90 -26.70
N LYS A 97 -7.25 -2.29 -25.66
CA LYS A 97 -8.09 -1.09 -25.74
C LYS A 97 -7.89 -0.22 -24.51
N HIS A 98 -7.61 1.07 -24.69
CA HIS A 98 -7.43 1.99 -23.57
C HIS A 98 -8.77 2.24 -22.85
N PRO A 99 -8.88 1.99 -21.53
CA PRO A 99 -10.15 2.06 -20.82
C PRO A 99 -10.74 3.47 -20.79
N SER A 100 -9.89 4.51 -20.78
CA SER A 100 -10.32 5.92 -20.75
C SER A 100 -10.49 6.62 -22.10
N THR A 101 -9.83 6.20 -23.18
CA THR A 101 -9.93 6.86 -24.50
C THR A 101 -10.59 5.99 -25.57
N GLY A 102 -10.65 4.67 -25.35
CA GLY A 102 -11.15 3.71 -26.33
C GLY A 102 -10.19 3.42 -27.49
N VAL A 103 -8.98 4.00 -27.49
CA VAL A 103 -7.94 3.74 -28.49
C VAL A 103 -7.52 2.28 -28.42
N GLU A 104 -7.56 1.59 -29.55
CA GLU A 104 -7.09 0.20 -29.69
C GLU A 104 -5.54 0.16 -29.77
N ASN A 105 -4.92 -0.92 -29.28
CA ASN A 105 -3.46 -1.11 -29.22
C ASN A 105 -2.71 0.07 -28.59
N ALA A 106 -3.22 0.56 -27.47
CA ALA A 106 -2.69 1.76 -26.83
C ALA A 106 -1.42 1.45 -26.03
N PRO A 107 -0.25 2.02 -26.39
CA PRO A 107 0.93 1.91 -25.55
C PRO A 107 0.72 2.70 -24.25
N VAL A 108 1.15 2.11 -23.14
CA VAL A 108 1.11 2.74 -21.83
C VAL A 108 2.53 3.06 -21.37
N ALA A 109 2.78 4.33 -21.08
CA ALA A 109 4.04 4.73 -20.48
C ALA A 109 4.09 4.41 -18.97
N ARG A 110 5.28 4.04 -18.50
CA ARG A 110 5.64 4.00 -17.08
C ARG A 110 6.46 5.23 -16.74
N TYR A 111 6.04 5.98 -15.72
CA TYR A 111 6.66 7.25 -15.34
C TYR A 111 7.80 7.10 -14.33
N THR A 112 7.79 6.06 -13.51
CA THR A 112 8.80 5.83 -12.46
C THR A 112 9.52 4.51 -12.66
N ASP A 113 10.81 4.46 -12.34
CA ASP A 113 11.53 3.19 -12.27
C ASP A 113 11.10 2.41 -11.02
N PRO A 114 11.05 1.07 -11.08
CA PRO A 114 10.93 0.27 -9.86
C PRO A 114 12.17 0.53 -8.96
N PRO A 115 12.05 0.38 -7.63
CA PRO A 115 13.19 0.55 -6.73
C PRO A 115 14.35 -0.37 -7.12
N ALA A 116 15.58 0.15 -7.04
CA ALA A 116 16.79 -0.56 -7.46
C ALA A 116 17.18 -1.69 -6.48
N GLU A 117 16.71 -1.60 -5.22
CA GLU A 117 16.99 -2.58 -4.19
C GLU A 117 16.39 -3.93 -4.56
N PRO A 118 17.12 -5.05 -4.39
CA PRO A 118 16.60 -6.36 -4.73
C PRO A 118 15.38 -6.71 -3.87
N ILE A 119 14.43 -7.43 -4.46
CA ILE A 119 13.25 -7.95 -3.74
C ILE A 119 13.68 -8.91 -2.62
N GLY A 120 14.80 -9.62 -2.82
CA GLY A 120 15.35 -10.62 -1.90
C GLY A 120 14.55 -11.93 -1.91
N HIS A 121 14.66 -12.72 -0.84
CA HIS A 121 13.88 -13.95 -0.66
C HIS A 121 12.38 -13.66 -0.79
N LEU A 122 11.58 -14.61 -1.30
CA LEU A 122 10.13 -14.51 -1.36
C LEU A 122 9.53 -15.81 -0.85
N ASP A 123 8.54 -15.70 0.04
CA ASP A 123 7.78 -16.86 0.50
C ASP A 123 6.56 -17.07 -0.41
N VAL A 124 5.92 -15.97 -0.81
CA VAL A 124 4.66 -15.99 -1.55
C VAL A 124 4.60 -14.84 -2.55
N ILE A 125 4.09 -15.11 -3.75
CA ILE A 125 3.58 -14.08 -4.66
C ILE A 125 2.04 -14.15 -4.66
N LEU A 126 1.39 -13.00 -4.53
CA LEU A 126 -0.05 -12.83 -4.70
C LEU A 126 -0.32 -12.12 -6.02
N LEU A 127 -1.18 -12.70 -6.87
CA LEU A 127 -1.66 -12.07 -8.10
C LEU A 127 -3.15 -11.81 -8.01
N SER A 128 -3.57 -10.58 -8.30
CA SER A 128 -4.99 -10.22 -8.41
C SER A 128 -5.56 -10.73 -9.72
N HIS A 129 -4.87 -10.48 -10.84
CA HIS A 129 -5.26 -10.90 -12.19
C HIS A 129 -4.08 -10.75 -13.18
N ASN A 130 -4.25 -11.25 -14.40
CA ASN A 130 -3.15 -11.38 -15.39
C ASN A 130 -3.09 -10.24 -16.42
N HIS A 131 -3.25 -8.98 -15.99
CA HIS A 131 -2.95 -7.83 -16.86
C HIS A 131 -1.47 -7.42 -16.76
N ALA A 132 -0.98 -6.71 -17.78
CA ALA A 132 0.44 -6.41 -17.94
C ALA A 132 1.00 -5.40 -16.91
N ASP A 133 0.13 -4.59 -16.32
CA ASP A 133 0.40 -3.71 -15.18
C ASP A 133 0.42 -4.43 -13.82
N HIS A 134 0.00 -5.69 -13.76
CA HIS A 134 -0.02 -6.51 -12.54
C HIS A 134 0.94 -7.72 -12.61
N PHE A 135 1.30 -8.17 -13.81
CA PHE A 135 2.25 -9.26 -14.01
C PHE A 135 2.99 -9.13 -15.34
N ASP A 136 4.03 -8.30 -15.34
CA ASP A 136 4.74 -7.91 -16.55
C ASP A 136 5.78 -8.94 -17.03
N ALA A 137 6.37 -8.67 -18.19
CA ALA A 137 7.38 -9.54 -18.79
C ALA A 137 8.61 -9.71 -17.89
N VAL A 138 9.06 -8.64 -17.22
CA VAL A 138 10.24 -8.68 -16.35
C VAL A 138 9.97 -9.55 -15.12
N ALA A 139 8.81 -9.44 -14.49
CA ALA A 139 8.40 -10.31 -13.39
C ALA A 139 8.32 -11.77 -13.84
N ARG A 140 7.71 -12.02 -15.00
CA ARG A 140 7.61 -13.36 -15.60
C ARG A 140 8.97 -13.99 -15.85
N GLU A 141 9.96 -13.21 -16.26
CA GLU A 141 11.30 -13.68 -16.56
C GLU A 141 12.15 -13.86 -15.29
N THR A 142 12.16 -12.87 -14.40
CA THR A 142 13.19 -12.73 -13.36
C THR A 142 12.83 -13.31 -11.99
N LEU A 143 11.53 -13.46 -11.68
CA LEU A 143 11.13 -13.96 -10.36
C LEU A 143 11.44 -15.47 -10.18
N PRO A 144 11.72 -15.92 -8.95
CA PRO A 144 11.95 -17.34 -8.66
C PRO A 144 10.76 -18.20 -9.09
N LYS A 145 11.02 -19.28 -9.84
CA LYS A 145 9.96 -20.11 -10.43
C LYS A 145 9.38 -21.14 -9.46
N ASP A 146 10.03 -21.35 -8.33
CA ASP A 146 9.67 -22.31 -7.28
C ASP A 146 9.10 -21.64 -6.02
N VAL A 147 8.84 -20.32 -6.06
CA VAL A 147 8.08 -19.60 -5.04
C VAL A 147 6.61 -20.02 -5.04
N THR A 148 5.98 -20.06 -3.88
CA THR A 148 4.52 -20.26 -3.79
C THR A 148 3.83 -19.10 -4.49
N PHE A 149 3.04 -19.41 -5.51
CA PHE A 149 2.31 -18.39 -6.28
C PHE A 149 0.82 -18.60 -6.07
N ILE A 150 0.16 -17.68 -5.36
CA ILE A 150 -1.29 -17.66 -5.20
C ILE A 150 -1.88 -16.70 -6.23
N LEU A 151 -2.83 -17.18 -7.02
CA LEU A 151 -3.33 -16.48 -8.20
C LEU A 151 -4.77 -16.93 -8.53
N PRO A 152 -5.57 -16.13 -9.26
CA PRO A 152 -6.87 -16.58 -9.74
C PRO A 152 -6.72 -17.77 -10.71
N PRO A 153 -7.72 -18.66 -10.81
CA PRO A 153 -7.68 -19.82 -11.71
C PRO A 153 -7.33 -19.47 -13.16
N ASP A 154 -7.82 -18.34 -13.67
CA ASP A 154 -7.61 -17.91 -15.06
C ASP A 154 -6.15 -17.51 -15.35
N ALA A 155 -5.36 -17.18 -14.33
CA ALA A 155 -3.95 -16.81 -14.48
C ALA A 155 -2.99 -18.02 -14.49
N VAL A 156 -3.47 -19.23 -14.15
CA VAL A 156 -2.64 -20.44 -14.04
C VAL A 156 -1.91 -20.77 -15.34
N GLY A 157 -2.61 -20.66 -16.48
CA GLY A 157 -2.02 -20.94 -17.79
C GLY A 157 -0.84 -20.02 -18.10
N ALA A 158 -1.00 -18.72 -17.87
CA ALA A 158 0.05 -17.72 -18.10
C ALA A 158 1.23 -17.89 -17.14
N ALA A 159 0.97 -18.11 -15.85
CA ALA A 159 2.03 -18.34 -14.86
C ALA A 159 2.83 -19.63 -15.17
N ARG A 160 2.15 -20.70 -15.56
CA ARG A 160 2.81 -21.96 -15.98
C ARG A 160 3.64 -21.76 -17.25
N ALA A 161 3.13 -21.02 -18.23
CA ALA A 161 3.88 -20.69 -19.45
C ALA A 161 5.13 -19.84 -19.16
N ALA A 162 5.10 -19.00 -18.13
CA ALA A 162 6.25 -18.26 -17.61
C ALA A 162 7.22 -19.11 -16.75
N GLY A 163 6.93 -20.42 -16.57
CA GLY A 163 7.81 -21.37 -15.91
C GLY A 163 7.57 -21.56 -14.41
N PHE A 164 6.58 -20.90 -13.80
CA PHE A 164 6.28 -21.07 -12.38
C PHE A 164 5.72 -22.46 -12.08
N THR A 165 6.18 -23.07 -10.99
CA THR A 165 5.95 -24.48 -10.67
C THR A 165 5.04 -24.70 -9.47
N LYS A 166 5.08 -23.84 -8.44
CA LYS A 166 4.25 -23.94 -7.23
C LYS A 166 3.03 -23.03 -7.30
N LEU A 167 2.12 -23.35 -8.21
CA LEU A 167 0.89 -22.59 -8.42
C LEU A 167 -0.21 -23.06 -7.46
N THR A 168 -0.83 -22.11 -6.75
CA THR A 168 -1.99 -22.30 -5.88
C THR A 168 -3.15 -21.48 -6.43
N PRO A 169 -3.96 -22.05 -7.35
CA PRO A 169 -5.14 -21.37 -7.86
C PRO A 169 -6.13 -21.15 -6.73
N LEU A 170 -6.59 -19.91 -6.55
CA LEU A 170 -7.54 -19.55 -5.49
C LEU A 170 -8.71 -18.75 -6.08
N ASP A 171 -9.87 -19.40 -6.17
CA ASP A 171 -11.12 -18.75 -6.61
C ASP A 171 -11.82 -18.09 -5.41
N TRP A 172 -12.76 -17.19 -5.68
CA TRP A 172 -13.49 -16.45 -4.65
C TRP A 172 -14.12 -17.36 -3.59
N ASP A 173 -14.18 -16.85 -2.36
CA ASP A 173 -14.65 -17.55 -1.16
C ASP A 173 -13.80 -18.75 -0.71
N ASN A 174 -12.72 -19.09 -1.42
CA ASN A 174 -11.74 -20.09 -0.99
C ASN A 174 -10.54 -19.45 -0.30
N GLU A 175 -9.91 -20.22 0.58
CA GLU A 175 -8.81 -19.75 1.41
C GLU A 175 -7.58 -20.67 1.32
N ALA A 176 -6.40 -20.05 1.26
CA ALA A 176 -5.13 -20.71 1.51
C ALA A 176 -4.63 -20.39 2.93
N VAL A 177 -3.99 -21.36 3.58
CA VAL A 177 -3.43 -21.19 4.93
C VAL A 177 -1.95 -21.51 4.91
N LEU A 178 -1.14 -20.58 5.40
CA LEU A 178 0.31 -20.70 5.48
C LEU A 178 0.79 -20.62 6.94
N PRO A 179 1.75 -21.46 7.37
CA PRO A 179 2.36 -21.31 8.68
C PRO A 179 3.20 -20.03 8.75
N THR A 180 3.25 -19.39 9.92
CA THR A 180 4.13 -18.24 10.20
C THR A 180 4.98 -18.53 11.45
N ARG A 181 5.96 -17.67 11.75
CA ARG A 181 6.76 -17.79 12.99
C ARG A 181 5.92 -17.56 14.26
N ALA A 182 4.76 -16.92 14.14
CA ALA A 182 3.91 -16.51 15.26
C ALA A 182 2.48 -17.08 15.20
N GLY A 183 2.21 -18.03 14.29
CA GLY A 183 0.88 -18.60 14.10
C GLY A 183 0.64 -19.04 12.65
N ARG A 184 -0.40 -18.48 12.02
CA ARG A 184 -0.76 -18.77 10.62
C ARG A 184 -1.30 -17.54 9.91
N LEU A 185 -1.07 -17.49 8.61
CA LEU A 185 -1.66 -16.52 7.70
C LEU A 185 -2.78 -17.20 6.90
N ARG A 186 -3.99 -16.68 7.03
CA ARG A 186 -5.14 -17.03 6.20
C ARG A 186 -5.27 -16.04 5.06
N ILE A 187 -5.40 -16.54 3.83
CA ILE A 187 -5.46 -15.75 2.60
C ILE A 187 -6.76 -16.12 1.90
N LEU A 188 -7.79 -15.28 2.04
CA LEU A 188 -9.09 -15.48 1.42
C LEU A 188 -9.16 -14.69 0.11
N ALA A 189 -9.43 -15.35 -1.01
CA ALA A 189 -9.74 -14.67 -2.26
C ALA A 189 -11.17 -14.10 -2.22
N VAL A 190 -11.32 -12.85 -2.61
CA VAL A 190 -12.61 -12.14 -2.71
C VAL A 190 -12.73 -11.46 -4.07
N PRO A 191 -13.94 -11.13 -4.54
CA PRO A 191 -14.10 -10.45 -5.82
C PRO A 191 -13.42 -9.08 -5.85
N ALA A 192 -12.72 -8.79 -6.95
CA ALA A 192 -12.35 -7.44 -7.39
C ALA A 192 -13.04 -7.18 -8.73
N ASN A 193 -13.91 -6.16 -8.79
CA ASN A 193 -14.76 -5.89 -9.95
C ASN A 193 -14.24 -4.70 -10.75
N HIS A 194 -13.97 -4.92 -12.03
CA HIS A 194 -13.51 -3.91 -12.98
C HIS A 194 -14.64 -3.06 -13.57
N ALA A 195 -15.88 -3.15 -13.07
CA ALA A 195 -16.95 -2.22 -13.40
C ALA A 195 -18.10 -2.24 -12.37
N HIS A 196 -18.86 -1.14 -12.30
CA HIS A 196 -20.12 -1.12 -11.55
C HIS A 196 -21.23 -1.88 -12.27
N ASP A 197 -21.24 -1.80 -13.60
CA ASP A 197 -22.20 -2.50 -14.44
C ASP A 197 -21.79 -3.96 -14.59
N ALA A 198 -22.64 -4.88 -14.15
CA ALA A 198 -22.32 -6.30 -14.13
C ALA A 198 -22.15 -6.91 -15.54
N ALA A 199 -22.85 -6.37 -16.54
CA ALA A 199 -22.71 -6.86 -17.91
C ALA A 199 -21.35 -6.45 -18.50
N LEU A 200 -20.90 -5.22 -18.23
CA LEU A 200 -19.56 -4.76 -18.56
C LEU A 200 -18.49 -5.55 -17.79
N ASP A 201 -18.63 -5.70 -16.47
CA ASP A 201 -17.67 -6.43 -15.62
C ASP A 201 -17.40 -7.85 -16.14
N ALA A 202 -18.46 -8.56 -16.52
CA ALA A 202 -18.36 -9.91 -17.09
C ALA A 202 -17.51 -10.00 -18.38
N THR A 203 -17.33 -8.89 -19.10
CA THR A 203 -16.48 -8.84 -20.31
C THR A 203 -15.02 -8.50 -20.03
N LEU A 204 -14.71 -7.99 -18.83
CA LEU A 204 -13.38 -7.48 -18.47
C LEU A 204 -12.51 -8.52 -17.76
N GLY A 205 -13.09 -9.69 -17.45
CA GLY A 205 -12.41 -10.78 -16.76
C GLY A 205 -12.55 -10.70 -15.24
N LYS A 206 -12.17 -11.79 -14.56
CA LYS A 206 -12.24 -11.87 -13.10
C LYS A 206 -10.95 -11.35 -12.46
N GLY A 207 -11.11 -10.51 -11.44
CA GLY A 207 -10.05 -10.10 -10.53
C GLY A 207 -10.23 -10.67 -9.13
N ASN A 208 -9.12 -10.90 -8.43
CA ASN A 208 -9.09 -11.21 -7.01
C ASN A 208 -8.63 -9.98 -6.21
N GLY A 209 -9.39 -9.64 -5.18
CA GLY A 209 -8.84 -9.08 -3.95
C GLY A 209 -8.49 -10.20 -2.98
N TYR A 210 -7.72 -9.89 -1.94
CA TYR A 210 -7.40 -10.83 -0.88
C TYR A 210 -7.51 -10.22 0.51
N VAL A 211 -8.23 -10.90 1.39
CA VAL A 211 -8.23 -10.61 2.82
C VAL A 211 -7.19 -11.49 3.49
N LEU A 212 -6.10 -10.87 3.92
CA LEU A 212 -4.97 -11.48 4.62
C LEU A 212 -5.19 -11.35 6.11
N ARG A 213 -5.20 -12.47 6.84
CA ARG A 213 -5.43 -12.49 8.28
C ARG A 213 -4.32 -13.26 8.96
N TRP A 214 -3.43 -12.53 9.62
CA TRP A 214 -2.49 -13.12 10.56
C TRP A 214 -3.25 -13.47 11.82
N GLU A 215 -3.24 -14.75 12.18
CA GLU A 215 -3.77 -15.26 13.44
C GLU A 215 -2.62 -15.60 14.38
N GLY A 216 -2.84 -15.45 15.69
CA GLY A 216 -1.81 -15.70 16.71
C GLY A 216 -1.99 -14.76 17.90
N ALA A 217 -0.90 -14.50 18.63
CA ALA A 217 -0.90 -13.61 19.78
C ALA A 217 -1.15 -12.12 19.41
N ALA A 218 -0.77 -11.72 18.20
CA ALA A 218 -0.97 -10.38 17.67
C ALA A 218 -1.71 -10.44 16.32
N PRO A 219 -3.04 -10.67 16.32
CA PRO A 219 -3.81 -10.79 15.09
C PRO A 219 -3.76 -9.48 14.30
N TYR A 220 -3.76 -9.58 12.97
CA TYR A 220 -3.70 -8.43 12.08
C TYR A 220 -4.36 -8.74 10.73
N SER A 221 -5.19 -7.82 10.26
CA SER A 221 -5.95 -7.96 9.03
C SER A 221 -5.51 -6.94 7.98
N VAL A 222 -5.20 -7.44 6.78
CA VAL A 222 -4.97 -6.61 5.60
C VAL A 222 -6.02 -6.95 4.55
N TYR A 223 -6.71 -5.95 4.02
CA TYR A 223 -7.47 -6.12 2.78
C TYR A 223 -6.69 -5.49 1.63
N TRP A 224 -6.18 -6.33 0.74
CA TRP A 224 -5.54 -5.93 -0.51
C TRP A 224 -6.55 -6.09 -1.64
N THR A 225 -7.04 -4.97 -2.18
CA THR A 225 -8.31 -4.99 -2.90
C THR A 225 -8.24 -5.60 -4.29
N GLY A 226 -7.09 -5.54 -4.95
CA GLY A 226 -7.05 -5.73 -6.40
C GLY A 226 -7.69 -4.54 -7.11
N ASP A 227 -7.65 -4.57 -8.42
CA ASP A 227 -8.31 -3.56 -9.25
C ASP A 227 -9.83 -3.72 -9.15
N SER A 228 -10.43 -2.90 -8.30
CA SER A 228 -11.87 -2.89 -8.08
C SER A 228 -12.39 -1.46 -8.06
N VAL A 229 -13.60 -1.28 -8.59
CA VAL A 229 -14.46 -0.14 -8.27
C VAL A 229 -15.25 -0.42 -6.99
N PHE A 230 -15.95 0.58 -6.44
CA PHE A 230 -16.78 0.37 -5.25
C PHE A 230 -18.06 -0.41 -5.59
N THR A 231 -18.14 -1.67 -5.14
CA THR A 231 -19.24 -2.60 -5.47
C THR A 231 -19.84 -3.29 -4.24
N GLU A 232 -20.98 -3.95 -4.44
CA GLU A 232 -21.68 -4.72 -3.39
C GLU A 232 -20.84 -5.86 -2.79
N PRO A 233 -20.02 -6.62 -3.54
CA PRO A 233 -19.06 -7.57 -2.97
C PRO A 233 -18.15 -6.98 -1.87
N MET A 234 -17.77 -5.69 -1.97
CA MET A 234 -16.99 -5.04 -0.92
C MET A 234 -17.79 -4.86 0.38
N ARG A 235 -19.12 -4.75 0.33
CA ARG A 235 -19.98 -4.78 1.52
C ARG A 235 -19.97 -6.14 2.19
N ALA A 236 -19.93 -7.23 1.43
CA ALA A 236 -19.80 -8.57 2.00
C ALA A 236 -18.46 -8.74 2.73
N VAL A 237 -17.37 -8.18 2.18
CA VAL A 237 -16.07 -8.12 2.86
C VAL A 237 -16.18 -7.32 4.16
N ALA A 238 -16.75 -6.11 4.11
CA ALA A 238 -16.91 -5.28 5.30
C ALA A 238 -17.79 -5.94 6.38
N ALA A 239 -18.88 -6.59 6.00
CA ALA A 239 -19.78 -7.29 6.92
C ALA A 239 -19.07 -8.44 7.66
N ARG A 240 -18.13 -9.12 7.00
CA ARG A 240 -17.41 -10.26 7.57
C ARG A 240 -16.14 -9.87 8.34
N PHE A 241 -15.45 -8.82 7.91
CA PHE A 241 -14.07 -8.56 8.34
C PHE A 241 -13.82 -7.16 8.91
N ALA A 242 -14.77 -6.22 8.82
CA ALA A 242 -14.57 -4.92 9.42
C ALA A 242 -14.59 -5.01 10.97
N PRO A 243 -13.81 -4.19 11.69
CA PRO A 243 -12.83 -3.24 11.18
C PRO A 243 -11.59 -3.94 10.60
N ILE A 244 -11.10 -3.44 9.47
CA ILE A 244 -9.84 -3.87 8.86
C ILE A 244 -8.69 -3.04 9.44
N ASP A 245 -7.59 -3.66 9.84
CA ASP A 245 -6.43 -2.94 10.40
C ASP A 245 -5.72 -2.13 9.32
N LEU A 246 -5.44 -2.74 8.16
CA LEU A 246 -4.86 -2.05 7.01
C LEU A 246 -5.59 -2.36 5.70
N TRP A 247 -5.98 -1.31 5.01
CA TRP A 247 -6.50 -1.39 3.66
C TRP A 247 -5.44 -0.94 2.64
N LEU A 248 -5.20 -1.78 1.63
CA LEU A 248 -4.34 -1.51 0.48
C LEU A 248 -5.20 -1.38 -0.79
N PRO A 249 -5.77 -0.19 -1.07
CA PRO A 249 -6.59 0.00 -2.25
C PRO A 249 -5.76 0.24 -3.52
N HIS A 250 -6.21 -0.36 -4.62
CA HIS A 250 -5.79 0.03 -5.95
C HIS A 250 -6.60 1.23 -6.43
N LEU A 251 -5.95 2.39 -6.56
CA LEU A 251 -6.59 3.64 -6.96
C LEU A 251 -6.33 3.96 -8.45
N GLY A 252 -6.25 5.25 -8.78
CA GLY A 252 -5.86 5.74 -10.10
C GLY A 252 -7.04 6.05 -11.03
N ALA A 253 -8.28 5.78 -10.64
CA ALA A 253 -9.49 6.07 -11.42
C ALA A 253 -9.38 5.63 -12.90
N VAL A 254 -8.82 4.43 -13.13
CA VAL A 254 -8.62 3.88 -14.47
C VAL A 254 -9.98 3.70 -15.15
N GLY A 255 -10.11 4.06 -16.43
CA GLY A 255 -11.42 4.08 -17.11
C GLY A 255 -12.07 5.45 -17.11
N VAL A 256 -13.38 5.52 -17.32
CA VAL A 256 -14.21 6.76 -17.23
C VAL A 256 -15.66 6.38 -16.94
N ASP A 257 -16.46 7.35 -16.52
CA ASP A 257 -17.90 7.16 -16.36
C ASP A 257 -18.63 6.79 -17.68
N GLY A 258 -19.85 6.30 -17.52
CA GLY A 258 -20.72 5.91 -18.64
C GLY A 258 -20.37 4.52 -19.20
N ALA A 259 -20.63 4.31 -20.49
CA ALA A 259 -20.63 2.98 -21.10
C ALA A 259 -19.29 2.23 -21.04
N ARG A 260 -18.17 2.93 -20.81
CA ARG A 260 -16.84 2.30 -20.68
C ARG A 260 -16.48 1.95 -19.24
N GLY A 261 -17.12 2.57 -18.25
CA GLY A 261 -16.93 2.34 -16.82
C GLY A 261 -15.52 2.64 -16.29
N LEU A 262 -15.43 2.85 -14.98
CA LEU A 262 -14.18 2.76 -14.24
C LEU A 262 -13.72 1.29 -14.15
N ARG A 263 -12.43 1.07 -13.90
CA ARG A 263 -11.77 -0.21 -13.59
C ARG A 263 -11.27 -0.25 -12.14
N THR A 264 -10.86 0.91 -11.64
CA THR A 264 -10.42 1.12 -10.26
C THR A 264 -11.12 2.32 -9.67
N MET A 265 -11.23 2.33 -8.35
CA MET A 265 -11.82 3.42 -7.58
C MET A 265 -11.16 4.78 -7.89
N ASP A 266 -12.00 5.80 -7.97
CA ASP A 266 -11.58 7.19 -7.82
C ASP A 266 -11.47 7.58 -6.34
N ALA A 267 -11.09 8.83 -6.07
CA ALA A 267 -10.95 9.36 -4.71
C ALA A 267 -12.27 9.37 -3.91
N GLU A 268 -13.43 9.57 -4.55
CA GLU A 268 -14.74 9.58 -3.91
C GLU A 268 -15.13 8.18 -3.45
N GLU A 269 -15.01 7.22 -4.36
CA GLU A 269 -15.26 5.81 -4.11
C GLU A 269 -14.32 5.26 -3.02
N ALA A 270 -13.04 5.63 -3.08
CA ALA A 270 -12.06 5.16 -2.12
C ALA A 270 -12.36 5.65 -0.69
N VAL A 271 -12.85 6.88 -0.53
CA VAL A 271 -13.26 7.38 0.80
C VAL A 271 -14.52 6.67 1.30
N ALA A 272 -15.49 6.40 0.42
CA ALA A 272 -16.68 5.63 0.77
C ALA A 272 -16.34 4.18 1.17
N ALA A 273 -15.44 3.54 0.43
CA ALA A 273 -14.94 2.20 0.71
C ALA A 273 -14.17 2.14 2.04
N ALA A 274 -13.26 3.08 2.31
CA ALA A 274 -12.54 3.15 3.59
C ALA A 274 -13.51 3.27 4.79
N ALA A 275 -14.55 4.09 4.65
CA ALA A 275 -15.58 4.24 5.66
C ALA A 275 -16.41 2.96 5.86
N LEU A 276 -16.82 2.31 4.78
CA LEU A 276 -17.54 1.03 4.80
C LEU A 276 -16.74 -0.06 5.51
N LEU A 277 -15.45 -0.18 5.15
CA LEU A 277 -14.53 -1.18 5.70
C LEU A 277 -14.15 -0.89 7.16
N ARG A 278 -14.49 0.31 7.67
CA ARG A 278 -14.00 0.83 8.96
C ARG A 278 -12.50 0.63 9.08
N ALA A 279 -11.78 0.95 8.00
CA ALA A 279 -10.34 0.76 7.93
C ALA A 279 -9.66 1.64 8.98
N ARG A 280 -8.75 1.08 9.78
CA ARG A 280 -7.94 1.87 10.74
C ARG A 280 -6.85 2.65 9.99
N HIS A 281 -6.22 1.98 9.03
CA HIS A 281 -5.16 2.56 8.21
C HIS A 281 -5.41 2.29 6.72
N VAL A 282 -5.00 3.24 5.88
CA VAL A 282 -5.03 3.11 4.43
C VAL A 282 -3.65 3.43 3.86
N ILE A 283 -3.07 2.51 3.09
CA ILE A 283 -1.87 2.77 2.28
C ILE A 283 -2.28 2.66 0.81
N PRO A 284 -2.55 3.78 0.11
CA PRO A 284 -2.97 3.76 -1.27
C PRO A 284 -1.83 3.31 -2.19
N ILE A 285 -2.14 2.38 -3.09
CA ILE A 285 -1.27 1.89 -4.16
C ILE A 285 -1.96 2.09 -5.51
N HIS A 286 -1.34 1.65 -6.60
CA HIS A 286 -1.90 1.74 -7.96
C HIS A 286 -2.25 3.18 -8.36
N HIS A 287 -1.29 4.08 -8.17
CA HIS A 287 -1.33 5.47 -8.61
C HIS A 287 0.07 5.87 -9.09
N THR A 288 0.16 7.03 -9.77
CA THR A 288 1.38 7.72 -10.24
C THR A 288 2.39 6.97 -11.13
N THR A 289 2.34 5.63 -11.23
CA THR A 289 3.33 4.82 -11.95
C THR A 289 3.06 4.70 -13.44
N PHE A 290 1.81 4.58 -13.87
CA PHE A 290 1.45 4.42 -15.29
C PHE A 290 0.58 5.56 -15.81
N ALA A 291 0.70 5.82 -17.11
CA ALA A 291 0.02 6.92 -17.80
C ALA A 291 -1.51 6.82 -17.87
N HIS A 292 -2.05 5.62 -17.73
CA HIS A 292 -3.49 5.39 -17.80
C HIS A 292 -4.20 5.58 -16.45
N TYR A 293 -3.43 5.77 -15.37
CA TYR A 293 -3.95 6.27 -14.09
C TYR A 293 -4.31 7.75 -14.26
N ARG A 294 -5.57 8.10 -14.04
CA ARG A 294 -6.08 9.46 -14.25
C ARG A 294 -6.03 10.33 -13.00
N GLU A 295 -6.16 9.72 -11.82
CA GLU A 295 -6.14 10.45 -10.57
C GLU A 295 -4.81 10.28 -9.81
N PRO A 296 -4.18 11.38 -9.37
CA PRO A 296 -3.04 11.30 -8.46
C PRO A 296 -3.53 10.94 -7.05
N VAL A 297 -2.64 10.34 -6.24
CA VAL A 297 -2.94 10.03 -4.82
C VAL A 297 -3.34 11.25 -4.00
N THR A 298 -2.92 12.46 -4.40
CA THR A 298 -3.31 13.71 -3.74
C THR A 298 -4.82 13.97 -3.82
N ALA A 299 -5.53 13.49 -4.83
CA ALA A 299 -6.98 13.58 -4.91
C ALA A 299 -7.62 12.81 -3.74
N PHE A 300 -7.15 11.58 -3.50
CA PHE A 300 -7.63 10.75 -2.37
C PHE A 300 -7.30 11.38 -1.02
N THR A 301 -6.06 11.85 -0.79
CA THR A 301 -5.70 12.43 0.52
C THR A 301 -6.47 13.72 0.81
N GLN A 302 -6.65 14.59 -0.19
CA GLN A 302 -7.48 15.79 -0.05
C GLN A 302 -8.94 15.43 0.20
N ARG A 303 -9.47 14.42 -0.49
CA ARG A 303 -10.85 13.98 -0.31
C ARG A 303 -11.08 13.39 1.07
N ALA A 304 -10.19 12.50 1.53
CA ALA A 304 -10.21 11.90 2.85
C ALA A 304 -10.20 12.97 3.96
N ALA A 305 -9.33 13.98 3.83
CA ALA A 305 -9.30 15.11 4.76
C ALA A 305 -10.61 15.92 4.73
N SER A 306 -11.12 16.27 3.54
CA SER A 306 -12.37 17.05 3.41
C SER A 306 -13.61 16.34 3.99
N LYS A 307 -13.60 15.00 4.00
CA LYS A 307 -14.68 14.17 4.54
C LYS A 307 -14.47 13.78 6.01
N ASN A 308 -13.37 14.21 6.63
CA ASN A 308 -12.96 13.78 7.97
C ASN A 308 -12.95 12.25 8.10
N LEU A 309 -12.38 11.56 7.12
CA LEU A 309 -12.26 10.10 7.15
C LEU A 309 -11.51 9.67 8.43
N PRO A 310 -12.08 8.81 9.29
CA PRO A 310 -11.44 8.41 10.54
C PRO A 310 -10.15 7.60 10.36
N ALA A 311 -9.97 6.97 9.20
CA ALA A 311 -8.80 6.17 8.88
C ALA A 311 -7.55 7.05 8.77
N GLN A 312 -6.41 6.57 9.29
CA GLN A 312 -5.13 7.22 9.05
C GLN A 312 -4.61 6.85 7.66
N VAL A 313 -4.39 7.85 6.82
CA VAL A 313 -3.88 7.67 5.45
C VAL A 313 -2.37 7.83 5.43
N HIS A 314 -1.67 6.82 4.91
CA HIS A 314 -0.21 6.78 4.81
C HIS A 314 0.20 6.69 3.33
N VAL A 315 0.65 7.79 2.73
CA VAL A 315 1.15 7.77 1.35
C VAL A 315 2.58 7.23 1.36
N PRO A 316 2.85 6.06 0.76
CA PRO A 316 4.18 5.48 0.78
C PRO A 316 5.14 6.32 -0.09
N THR A 317 6.39 6.45 0.36
CA THR A 317 7.47 6.96 -0.48
C THR A 317 8.01 5.82 -1.34
N ASP A 318 8.20 6.04 -2.65
CA ASP A 318 8.70 5.04 -3.60
C ASP A 318 9.93 4.31 -3.06
N GLY A 319 9.83 2.99 -2.91
CA GLY A 319 10.94 2.14 -2.45
C GLY A 319 11.32 2.27 -0.97
N ALA A 320 10.69 3.15 -0.20
CA ALA A 320 10.94 3.23 1.24
C ALA A 320 10.23 2.11 1.99
N TRP A 321 10.93 1.50 2.95
CA TRP A 321 10.30 0.63 3.93
C TRP A 321 9.58 1.47 4.98
N MET A 322 8.36 1.07 5.33
CA MET A 322 7.61 1.62 6.45
C MET A 322 7.11 0.50 7.37
N PRO A 323 7.05 0.72 8.70
CA PRO A 323 6.43 -0.25 9.59
C PRO A 323 4.94 -0.41 9.26
N LEU A 324 4.39 -1.59 9.49
CA LEU A 324 2.94 -1.77 9.46
C LEU A 324 2.30 -0.96 10.59
N PRO A 325 1.31 -0.11 10.27
CA PRO A 325 0.67 0.72 11.27
C PRO A 325 -0.19 -0.13 12.23
N ARG A 326 -0.38 0.35 13.46
CA ARG A 326 -1.16 -0.31 14.52
C ARG A 326 -2.11 0.67 15.18
#